data_AF-A0AAW3FA32-F1
#
_entry.id   AF-A0AAW3FA32-F1
#
_cell.length_a   1.000
_cell.length_b   1.000
_cell.length_c   1.000
_cell.angle_alpha   90.00
_cell.angle_beta   90.00
_cell.angle_gamma   90.00
#
_symmetry.space_group_name_H-M   'P 1'
#
loop_
_entity.id
_entity.type
_entity.pdbx_description
1 polymer ?
#
loop_
_entity_poly.entity_id
_entity_poly.type
_entity_poly.pdbx_seq_one_letter_code
_entity_poly.pdbx_strand_id
1 'polypeptide(L)'
;MRKANSWHPDYAAEACARSERDAHQDLTFVKYASSTYQVLPLVHTIAAETGDSKLASIAATVSEIEQEREEKGNRCYRKVTEAQRHVLATALLAKYGSARGVVKAAWNVTDTQIDDADI
;
A
#
# COMPACT_ATOMS: atom_id res chain seq x y z
N MET A 1 -3.49 -1.49 -19.62
CA MET A 1 -2.70 -0.30 -19.25
C MET A 1 -2.24 -0.49 -17.81
N ARG A 2 -0.93 -0.40 -17.51
CA ARG A 2 -0.42 -0.59 -16.15
C ARG A 2 -0.65 0.70 -15.36
N LYS A 3 -1.26 0.62 -14.17
CA LYS A 3 -1.53 1.79 -13.31
C LYS A 3 -0.22 2.46 -12.90
N ALA A 4 -0.18 3.80 -12.87
CA ALA A 4 1.05 4.57 -12.64
C ALA A 4 1.72 4.27 -11.28
N ASN A 5 0.94 3.86 -10.29
CA ASN A 5 1.36 3.51 -8.93
C ASN A 5 1.37 2.00 -8.66
N SER A 6 1.33 1.15 -9.70
CA SER A 6 1.31 -0.31 -9.54
C SER A 6 2.70 -0.92 -9.49
N TRP A 7 2.93 -1.76 -8.48
CA TRP A 7 4.13 -2.57 -8.39
C TRP A 7 3.92 -3.94 -9.04
N HIS A 8 5.00 -4.48 -9.60
CA HIS A 8 5.03 -5.88 -9.99
C HIS A 8 5.14 -6.75 -8.72
N PRO A 9 4.52 -7.94 -8.67
CA PRO A 9 4.63 -8.83 -7.51
C PRO A 9 6.07 -9.10 -7.07
N ASP A 10 6.98 -9.37 -8.02
CA ASP A 10 8.40 -9.61 -7.73
C ASP A 10 9.06 -8.41 -7.03
N TYR A 11 8.78 -7.19 -7.50
CA TYR A 11 9.28 -5.98 -6.86
C TYR A 11 8.68 -5.78 -5.46
N ALA A 12 7.40 -6.13 -5.26
CA ALA A 12 6.79 -6.04 -3.93
C ALA A 12 7.42 -7.04 -2.95
N ALA A 13 7.76 -8.25 -3.42
CA ALA A 13 8.46 -9.26 -2.64
C ALA A 13 9.89 -8.81 -2.27
N GLU A 14 10.67 -8.35 -3.26
CA GLU A 14 12.00 -7.79 -3.07
C GLU A 14 11.99 -6.59 -2.09
N ALA A 15 11.09 -5.63 -2.30
CA ALA A 15 11.00 -4.45 -1.44
C ALA A 15 10.63 -4.83 0.01
N CYS A 16 9.77 -5.84 0.19
CA CYS A 16 9.44 -6.38 1.50
C CYS A 16 10.67 -7.03 2.16
N ALA A 17 11.37 -7.90 1.45
CA ALA A 17 12.56 -8.60 1.95
C ALA A 17 13.68 -7.62 2.34
N ARG A 18 13.91 -6.60 1.50
CA ARG A 18 14.83 -5.50 1.77
C ARG A 18 14.46 -4.73 3.04
N SER A 19 13.18 -4.40 3.20
CA SER A 19 12.68 -3.69 4.39
C SER A 19 12.83 -4.50 5.68
N GLU A 20 12.66 -5.82 5.62
CA GLU A 20 12.86 -6.70 6.76
C GLU A 20 14.33 -6.73 7.19
N ARG A 21 15.26 -6.76 6.24
CA ARG A 21 16.71 -6.74 6.51
C ARG A 21 17.18 -5.45 7.19
N ASP A 22 16.68 -4.29 6.74
CA ASP A 22 17.28 -3.02 7.12
C ASP A 22 16.90 -2.53 8.53
N ALA A 23 15.75 -2.93 9.10
CA ALA A 23 15.38 -2.75 10.52
C ALA A 23 13.91 -3.16 10.85
N HIS A 24 13.24 -4.02 10.07
CA HIS A 24 11.82 -4.37 10.28
C HIS A 24 10.89 -3.14 10.46
N GLN A 25 11.05 -2.10 9.63
CA GLN A 25 10.23 -0.89 9.75
C GLN A 25 8.88 -1.04 9.04
N ASP A 26 8.03 -1.91 9.57
CA ASP A 26 6.72 -2.24 9.01
C ASP A 26 5.88 -1.01 8.67
N LEU A 27 5.77 -0.07 9.60
CA LEU A 27 5.00 1.16 9.38
C LEU A 27 5.58 2.01 8.23
N THR A 28 6.90 2.15 8.15
CA THR A 28 7.56 2.93 7.10
C THR A 28 7.33 2.30 5.73
N PHE A 29 7.50 0.98 5.64
CA PHE A 29 7.25 0.24 4.40
C PHE A 29 5.79 0.32 3.98
N VAL A 30 4.84 0.06 4.89
CA VAL A 30 3.42 0.09 4.54
C VAL A 30 2.98 1.50 4.15
N LYS A 31 3.52 2.57 4.76
CA LYS A 31 3.26 3.96 4.31
C LYS A 31 3.75 4.22 2.88
N TYR A 32 4.84 3.57 2.47
CA TYR A 32 5.34 3.66 1.10
C TYR A 32 4.39 2.94 0.13
N ALA A 33 3.94 1.74 0.50
CA ALA A 33 3.03 0.90 -0.28
C ALA A 33 1.55 1.32 -0.25
N SER A 34 1.12 2.13 0.73
CA SER A 34 -0.30 2.33 1.08
C SER A 34 -1.15 2.99 -0.01
N SER A 35 -0.53 3.71 -0.95
CA SER A 35 -1.23 4.34 -2.07
C SER A 35 -1.05 3.61 -3.40
N THR A 36 -0.49 2.40 -3.38
CA THR A 36 -0.38 1.58 -4.59
C THR A 36 -1.75 1.04 -5.01
N TYR A 37 -1.89 0.76 -6.30
CA TYR A 37 -3.14 0.24 -6.87
C TYR A 37 -3.61 -1.05 -6.19
N GLN A 38 -2.68 -1.93 -5.81
CA GLN A 38 -2.99 -3.20 -5.17
C GLN A 38 -3.46 -3.05 -3.72
N VAL A 39 -2.97 -2.04 -3.00
CA VAL A 39 -3.27 -1.87 -1.56
C VAL A 39 -4.54 -1.07 -1.32
N LEU A 40 -4.88 -0.09 -2.18
CA LEU A 40 -6.05 0.76 -1.98
C LEU A 40 -7.38 -0.02 -1.85
N PRO A 41 -7.66 -1.06 -2.65
CA PRO A 41 -8.85 -1.89 -2.47
C PRO A 41 -8.91 -2.55 -1.09
N LEU A 42 -7.77 -2.97 -0.52
CA LEU A 42 -7.74 -3.57 0.82
C LEU A 42 -8.17 -2.57 1.89
N VAL A 43 -7.77 -1.31 1.76
CA VAL A 43 -8.17 -0.24 2.69
C VAL A 43 -9.67 0.02 2.61
N HIS A 44 -10.24 0.07 1.40
CA HIS A 44 -11.69 0.23 1.21
C HIS A 44 -12.46 -0.94 1.84
N THR A 45 -11.98 -2.17 1.66
CA THR A 45 -12.55 -3.36 2.31
C THR A 45 -12.48 -3.25 3.83
N ILE A 46 -11.34 -2.87 4.40
CA ILE A 46 -11.19 -2.67 5.85
C ILE A 46 -12.19 -1.62 6.35
N ALA A 47 -12.31 -0.47 5.68
CA ALA A 47 -13.22 0.58 6.10
C ALA A 47 -14.70 0.14 6.05
N ALA A 48 -15.08 -0.65 5.05
CA ALA A 48 -16.41 -1.23 4.96
C ALA A 48 -16.69 -2.27 6.06
N GLU A 49 -15.72 -3.15 6.34
CA GLU A 49 -15.83 -4.17 7.39
C GLU A 49 -15.92 -3.57 8.80
N THR A 50 -15.19 -2.48 9.07
CA THR A 50 -15.16 -1.84 10.39
C THR A 50 -16.20 -0.75 10.58
N GLY A 51 -16.83 -0.28 9.49
CA GLY A 51 -17.72 0.88 9.52
C GLY A 51 -17.00 2.21 9.80
N ASP A 52 -15.67 2.28 9.60
CA ASP A 52 -14.88 3.48 9.84
C ASP A 52 -15.07 4.50 8.69
N SER A 53 -16.00 5.43 8.90
CA SER A 53 -16.32 6.50 7.95
C SER A 53 -15.16 7.45 7.66
N LYS A 54 -14.25 7.65 8.62
CA LYS A 54 -13.07 8.51 8.45
C LYS A 54 -12.03 7.80 7.58
N LEU A 55 -11.77 6.52 7.83
CA LEU A 55 -10.90 5.71 6.98
C LEU A 55 -11.44 5.65 5.55
N ALA A 56 -12.74 5.42 5.38
CA ALA A 56 -13.39 5.40 4.07
C ALA A 56 -13.19 6.72 3.31
N SER A 57 -13.41 7.86 3.98
CA SER A 57 -13.22 9.20 3.39
C SER A 57 -11.76 9.46 2.98
N ILE A 58 -10.80 9.03 3.80
CA ILE A 58 -9.37 9.13 3.47
C ILE A 58 -9.02 8.24 2.29
N ALA A 59 -9.48 6.98 2.28
CA ALA A 59 -9.23 6.03 1.20
C ALA A 59 -9.79 6.53 -0.15
N ALA A 60 -11.01 7.09 -0.14
CA ALA A 60 -11.62 7.72 -1.30
C ALA A 60 -10.78 8.92 -1.80
N THR A 61 -10.38 9.82 -0.91
CA THR A 61 -9.53 10.98 -1.26
C THR A 61 -8.21 10.53 -1.87
N VAL A 62 -7.56 9.49 -1.33
CA VAL A 62 -6.31 8.96 -1.89
C VAL A 62 -6.54 8.33 -3.26
N SER A 63 -7.65 7.61 -3.44
CA SER A 63 -8.03 7.02 -4.74
C SER A 63 -8.20 8.10 -5.82
N GLU A 64 -8.87 9.21 -5.49
CA GLU A 64 -9.00 10.36 -6.40
C GLU A 64 -7.65 10.95 -6.80
N ILE A 65 -6.73 11.11 -5.83
CA ILE A 65 -5.40 11.67 -6.11
C ILE A 65 -4.60 10.76 -7.05
N GLU A 66 -4.64 9.45 -6.84
CA GLU A 66 -3.92 8.50 -7.68
C GLU A 66 -4.56 8.35 -9.07
N GLN A 67 -5.89 8.45 -9.16
CA GLN A 67 -6.59 8.53 -10.45
C GLN A 67 -6.21 9.81 -11.21
N GLU A 68 -6.23 10.96 -10.54
CA GLU A 68 -5.83 12.23 -11.15
C GLU A 68 -4.35 12.19 -11.60
N ARG A 69 -3.49 11.51 -10.84
CA ARG A 69 -2.09 11.28 -11.21
C ARG A 69 -1.96 10.40 -12.46
N GLU A 70 -2.77 9.36 -12.59
CA GLU A 70 -2.80 8.52 -13.79
C GLU A 70 -3.25 9.30 -15.02
N GLU A 71 -4.26 10.14 -14.89
CA GLU A 71 -4.83 10.93 -15.99
C GLU A 71 -3.93 12.10 -16.41
N LYS A 72 -3.32 12.80 -15.44
CA LYS A 72 -2.57 14.05 -15.68
C LYS A 72 -1.05 13.86 -15.69
N GLY A 73 -0.54 12.72 -15.22
CA GLY A 73 0.89 12.47 -15.06
C GLY A 73 1.58 13.59 -14.26
N ASN A 74 2.62 14.19 -14.86
CA ASN A 74 3.38 15.29 -14.26
C ASN A 74 2.57 16.58 -13.99
N ARG A 75 1.35 16.70 -14.54
CA ARG A 75 0.46 17.84 -14.29
C ARG A 75 -0.45 17.65 -13.07
N CYS A 76 -0.37 16.52 -12.37
CA CYS A 76 -1.05 16.32 -11.10
C CYS A 76 -0.27 17.00 -9.96
N TYR A 77 -0.82 18.07 -9.41
CA TYR A 77 -0.21 18.80 -8.29
C TYR A 77 -0.63 18.29 -6.91
N ARG A 78 -1.74 17.55 -6.82
CA ARG A 78 -2.17 16.91 -5.58
C ARG A 78 -1.24 15.78 -5.20
N LYS A 79 -0.98 15.64 -3.90
CA LYS A 79 -0.13 14.59 -3.34
C LYS A 79 -0.85 13.91 -2.19
N VAL A 80 -0.69 12.60 -2.11
CA VAL A 80 -1.06 11.83 -0.91
C VAL A 80 -0.14 12.28 0.21
N THR A 81 -0.73 12.83 1.27
CA THR A 81 0.01 13.39 2.40
C THR A 81 0.55 12.29 3.30
N GLU A 82 1.55 12.63 4.11
CA GLU A 82 2.13 11.69 5.06
C GLU A 82 1.14 11.24 6.12
N ALA A 83 0.24 12.14 6.56
CA ALA A 83 -0.82 11.81 7.49
C ALA A 83 -1.82 10.82 6.89
N GLN A 84 -2.17 10.99 5.60
CA GLN A 84 -3.03 10.02 4.89
C GLN A 84 -2.34 8.66 4.81
N ARG A 85 -1.06 8.61 4.37
CA ARG A 85 -0.28 7.35 4.32
C ARG A 85 -0.22 6.67 5.67
N HIS A 86 0.01 7.43 6.74
CA HIS A 86 0.07 6.89 8.09
C HIS A 86 -1.26 6.27 8.52
N VAL A 87 -2.40 6.95 8.31
CA VAL A 87 -3.71 6.39 8.65
C VAL A 87 -3.99 5.10 7.87
N LEU A 88 -3.71 5.09 6.56
CA LEU A 88 -3.89 3.89 5.73
C LEU A 88 -3.00 2.74 6.21
N ALA A 89 -1.72 3.03 6.47
CA ALA A 89 -0.76 2.02 6.91
C ALA A 89 -1.11 1.42 8.27
N THR A 90 -1.54 2.25 9.22
CA THR A 90 -1.98 1.77 10.54
C THR A 90 -3.20 0.85 10.43
N ALA A 91 -4.18 1.18 9.59
CA ALA A 91 -5.34 0.33 9.37
C ALA A 91 -4.96 -1.03 8.74
N LEU A 92 -4.06 -1.01 7.75
CA LEU A 92 -3.55 -2.21 7.11
C LEU A 92 -2.77 -3.10 8.10
N LEU A 93 -1.90 -2.50 8.91
CA LEU A 93 -1.14 -3.23 9.92
C LEU A 93 -2.02 -3.79 11.04
N ALA A 94 -3.06 -3.06 11.43
CA ALA A 94 -4.04 -3.56 12.39
C ALA A 94 -4.80 -4.79 11.86
N LYS A 95 -5.09 -4.85 10.56
CA LYS A 95 -5.79 -5.98 9.93
C LYS A 95 -4.86 -7.17 9.62
N TYR A 96 -3.67 -6.91 9.08
CA TYR A 96 -2.79 -7.93 8.51
C TYR A 96 -1.55 -8.25 9.36
N GLY A 97 -1.34 -7.53 10.45
CA GLY A 97 -0.32 -7.82 11.47
C GLY A 97 1.10 -7.33 11.13
N SER A 98 1.50 -7.36 9.86
CA SER A 98 2.85 -6.95 9.44
C SER A 98 2.92 -6.44 8.00
N ALA A 99 4.05 -5.83 7.63
CA ALA A 99 4.33 -5.46 6.23
C ALA A 99 4.21 -6.68 5.30
N ARG A 100 4.79 -7.81 5.71
CA ARG A 100 4.68 -9.09 5.00
C ARG A 100 3.22 -9.51 4.81
N GLY A 101 2.40 -9.42 5.85
CA GLY A 101 0.96 -9.71 5.77
C GLY A 101 0.23 -8.84 4.74
N VAL A 102 0.54 -7.54 4.71
CA VAL A 102 -0.02 -6.61 3.72
C VAL A 102 0.42 -6.97 2.30
N VAL A 103 1.69 -7.29 2.08
CA VAL A 103 2.23 -7.63 0.75
C VAL A 103 1.59 -8.89 0.20
N LYS A 104 1.46 -9.94 1.03
CA LYS A 104 0.77 -11.18 0.66
C LYS A 104 -0.68 -10.91 0.26
N ALA A 105 -1.40 -10.08 1.03
CA ALA A 105 -2.79 -9.75 0.73
C ALA A 105 -2.95 -8.94 -0.57
N ALA A 106 -2.05 -8.00 -0.85
CA ALA A 106 -2.17 -7.08 -1.98
C ALA A 106 -1.64 -7.65 -3.30
N TRP A 107 -0.54 -8.43 -3.26
CA TRP A 107 0.12 -8.95 -4.46
C TRP A 107 0.02 -10.47 -4.63
N ASN A 108 -0.64 -11.17 -3.70
CA ASN A 108 -0.80 -12.64 -3.73
C ASN A 108 0.53 -13.39 -3.85
N VAL A 109 1.56 -12.90 -3.16
CA VAL A 109 2.87 -13.55 -3.04
C VAL A 109 2.92 -14.42 -1.79
N THR A 110 3.78 -15.43 -1.79
CA THR A 110 4.01 -16.36 -0.67
C THR A 110 5.19 -15.93 0.19
N ASP A 111 5.31 -16.52 1.39
CA ASP A 111 6.49 -16.28 2.24
C ASP A 111 7.78 -16.69 1.54
N THR A 112 7.79 -17.84 0.87
CA THR A 112 8.94 -18.32 0.09
C THR A 112 9.35 -17.34 -1.02
N GLN A 113 8.40 -16.74 -1.73
CA GLN A 113 8.73 -15.74 -2.75
C GLN A 113 9.36 -14.46 -2.18
N ILE A 114 9.04 -14.11 -0.93
CA ILE A 114 9.66 -12.98 -0.24
C ILE A 114 11.05 -13.38 0.26
N ASP A 115 11.18 -14.57 0.85
CA ASP A 115 12.44 -15.07 1.39
C ASP A 115 13.50 -15.30 0.28
N ASP A 116 13.06 -15.74 -0.91
CA ASP A 116 13.92 -16.01 -2.07
C ASP A 116 14.12 -14.78 -2.99
N ALA A 117 13.56 -13.61 -2.64
CA ALA A 117 13.69 -12.42 -3.47
C ALA A 117 15.14 -11.93 -3.54
N ASP A 118 15.58 -11.52 -4.74
CA ASP A 118 16.95 -11.02 -4.97
C ASP A 118 17.06 -9.57 -4.45
N ILE A 119 17.80 -9.35 -3.36
CA ILE A 119 17.89 -8.05 -2.62
C ILE A 119 19.12 -7.23 -3.02
#